data_AF-A0A931QR93-F1
#
_entry.id   AF-A0A931QR93-F1
#
_cell.length_a   1.000
_cell.length_b   1.000
_cell.length_c   1.000
_cell.angle_alpha   90.00
_cell.angle_beta   90.00
_cell.angle_gamma   90.00
#
_symmetry.space_group_name_H-M   'P 1'
#
loop_
_entity.id
_entity.type
_entity.pdbx_description
1 polymer ?
#
loop_
_entity_poly.entity_id
_entity_poly.type
_entity_poly.pdbx_seq_one_letter_code
_entity_poly.pdbx_strand_id
1 'polypeptide(L)'
;MFEMMEKYSSVGSNNDSVQSLFYKLGKEHFQIDLKGEFDYINSIKESIRILSLELPNDLKEIYIPYSNAPVYWTYESWLLNQIEEYMRLNFARARYFDLHKSIKENYIKWVTSKLKNEKEYYANLAISFIERDVHKHNFFKLIIQAVIYLHHNSFYNPVKALELFTHAKELVNNSRLAANVKQELEYILSLYIGFVHFKEKQYEIANAVFKEALDIKANGITAKIYCALTEINLEHDDLASFYLKEVITYDFHRLTIAMDANNPGMFNYFFKNCFFYNVFYEKNFWKATNLIEQILQVYRANDHNALITLQKNIAALKAKEINKYLTEEISRGVSFLEKVAQNYSGSQNTMIIGLYPELEKKYNGIVHNLVKEFKRQEQKEIESQLAVLDEQIRSNQEAEKHLHFELENFKAKSREKLNKAIQNINDEYENNARGIEDRIINLPNTDRYNTQRSFSSNMAYNTILALMVAIIGGVASHSNAVANDFSDSNAALMNMIFGGLKWGVISFLVGGLLTLIIAALVLIDRSEEKQRLLRKLNLLKVQKNRSIQETKEYAEHKEKVMIENINNSLTNHRKNVGDLSSLRDSNRKELTELAEAKIKSFEESLENIE
;
A
#
# COMPACT_ATOMS: atom_id res chain seq x y z
N MET A 1 -33.66 9.53 77.72
CA MET A 1 -33.40 8.30 78.50
C MET A 1 -32.88 7.15 77.61
N PHE A 2 -32.22 7.48 76.48
CA PHE A 2 -31.62 6.52 75.53
C PHE A 2 -30.09 6.70 75.40
N GLU A 3 -29.47 7.48 76.30
CA GLU A 3 -28.02 7.81 76.28
C GLU A 3 -27.19 7.03 77.32
N MET A 4 -27.76 6.02 77.99
CA MET A 4 -27.05 5.27 79.04
C MET A 4 -27.06 3.74 78.87
N MET A 5 -27.16 3.24 77.63
CA MET A 5 -27.03 1.81 77.35
C MET A 5 -25.99 1.47 76.26
N GLU A 6 -25.08 2.40 75.94
CA GLU A 6 -24.02 2.16 74.94
C GLU A 6 -22.66 1.77 75.55
N LYS A 7 -22.54 1.64 76.88
CA LYS A 7 -21.22 1.51 77.53
C LYS A 7 -20.77 0.11 77.96
N TYR A 8 -21.57 -0.94 77.81
CA TYR A 8 -21.12 -2.30 78.09
C TYR A 8 -21.76 -3.34 77.16
N SER A 9 -21.26 -3.42 75.93
CA SER A 9 -21.28 -4.67 75.16
C SER A 9 -19.88 -4.94 74.64
N SER A 10 -19.32 -6.10 74.99
CA SER A 10 -18.01 -6.58 74.54
C SER A 10 -17.94 -6.92 73.04
N VAL A 11 -18.97 -6.57 72.27
CA VAL A 11 -19.05 -6.74 70.81
C VAL A 11 -18.48 -5.52 70.06
N GLY A 12 -18.45 -4.33 70.68
CA GLY A 12 -17.93 -3.11 70.06
C GLY A 12 -16.41 -3.12 69.84
N SER A 13 -15.65 -3.72 70.76
CA SER A 13 -14.17 -3.73 70.69
C SER A 13 -13.59 -4.54 69.52
N ASN A 14 -14.34 -5.50 68.96
CA ASN A 14 -13.86 -6.35 67.87
C ASN A 14 -14.24 -5.81 66.48
N ASN A 15 -15.35 -5.07 66.37
CA ASN A 15 -15.74 -4.44 65.11
C ASN A 15 -14.90 -3.19 64.82
N ASP A 16 -14.58 -2.42 65.87
CA ASP A 16 -13.71 -1.24 65.75
C ASP A 16 -12.27 -1.63 65.37
N SER A 17 -11.79 -2.78 65.86
CA SER A 17 -10.47 -3.31 65.51
C SER A 17 -10.42 -3.77 64.04
N VAL A 18 -11.44 -4.48 63.54
CA VAL A 18 -11.52 -4.91 62.14
C VAL A 18 -11.71 -3.72 61.19
N GLN A 19 -12.50 -2.71 61.55
CA GLN A 19 -12.60 -1.47 60.77
C GLN A 19 -11.26 -0.72 60.69
N SER A 20 -10.50 -0.68 61.79
CA SER A 20 -9.17 -0.09 61.78
C SER A 20 -8.20 -0.85 60.87
N LEU A 21 -8.31 -2.19 60.84
CA LEU A 21 -7.53 -3.06 59.95
C LEU A 21 -7.88 -2.81 58.48
N PHE A 22 -9.17 -2.67 58.17
CA PHE A 22 -9.66 -2.37 56.82
C PHE A 22 -9.08 -1.06 56.26
N TYR A 23 -9.12 0.02 57.04
CA TYR A 23 -8.55 1.30 56.61
C TYR A 23 -7.02 1.27 56.54
N LYS A 24 -6.37 0.49 57.43
CA LYS A 24 -4.93 0.25 57.37
C LYS A 24 -4.56 -0.49 56.07
N LEU A 25 -5.34 -1.49 55.66
CA LEU A 25 -5.17 -2.21 54.40
C LEU A 25 -5.21 -1.25 53.21
N GLY A 26 -6.21 -0.36 53.14
CA GLY A 26 -6.30 0.65 52.08
C GLY A 26 -5.08 1.56 52.02
N LYS A 27 -4.59 2.02 53.18
CA LYS A 27 -3.38 2.86 53.27
C LYS A 27 -2.12 2.11 52.86
N GLU A 28 -1.96 0.85 53.28
CA GLU A 28 -0.80 0.01 52.94
C GLU A 28 -0.78 -0.41 51.48
N HIS A 29 -1.95 -0.69 50.89
CA HIS A 29 -2.07 -1.14 49.52
C HIS A 29 -2.11 -0.03 48.48
N PHE A 30 -2.66 1.13 48.82
CA PHE A 30 -2.93 2.18 47.84
C PHE A 30 -2.46 3.57 48.25
N GLN A 31 -1.96 3.74 49.48
CA GLN A 31 -1.52 5.04 50.01
C GLN A 31 -2.63 6.12 49.98
N ILE A 32 -3.90 5.68 50.03
CA ILE A 32 -5.06 6.57 50.06
C ILE A 32 -5.20 7.24 51.43
N ASP A 33 -5.58 8.52 51.42
CA ASP A 33 -5.96 9.23 52.64
C ASP A 33 -7.47 9.13 52.84
N LEU A 34 -7.85 8.45 53.92
CA LEU A 34 -9.23 8.17 54.29
C LEU A 34 -9.78 9.18 55.32
N LYS A 35 -8.97 10.15 55.76
CA LYS A 35 -9.33 11.09 56.84
C LYS A 35 -9.98 12.40 56.39
N GLY A 36 -10.20 12.60 55.08
CA GLY A 36 -10.81 13.81 54.53
C GLY A 36 -12.35 13.78 54.50
N GLU A 37 -12.99 14.93 54.69
CA GLU A 37 -14.37 15.13 54.22
C GLU A 37 -14.40 15.02 52.69
N PHE A 38 -15.53 14.54 52.12
CA PHE A 38 -15.69 14.46 50.68
C PHE A 38 -15.53 15.85 50.03
N ASP A 39 -14.55 15.98 49.15
CA ASP A 39 -14.30 17.21 48.40
C ASP A 39 -15.11 17.23 47.10
N TYR A 40 -16.30 17.84 47.16
CA TYR A 40 -17.17 17.99 46.01
C TYR A 40 -16.54 18.85 44.90
N ILE A 41 -15.68 19.82 45.23
CA ILE A 41 -15.02 20.66 44.23
C ILE A 41 -14.04 19.81 43.43
N ASN A 42 -13.23 19.02 44.12
CA ASN A 42 -12.30 18.11 43.45
C ASN A 42 -13.06 17.07 42.63
N SER A 43 -14.16 16.52 43.16
CA SER A 43 -15.00 15.57 42.43
C SER A 43 -15.60 16.15 41.13
N ILE A 44 -16.08 17.40 41.16
CA ILE A 44 -16.55 18.11 39.94
C ILE A 44 -15.38 18.33 38.95
N LYS A 45 -14.20 18.71 39.43
CA LYS A 45 -13.03 18.90 38.55
C LYS A 45 -12.60 17.60 37.88
N GLU A 46 -12.58 16.49 38.61
CA GLU A 46 -12.24 15.18 38.05
C GLU A 46 -13.30 14.66 37.07
N SER A 47 -14.58 15.01 37.26
CA SER A 47 -15.64 14.68 36.30
C SER A 47 -15.56 15.51 35.01
N ILE A 48 -15.14 16.76 35.07
CA ILE A 48 -14.84 17.55 33.86
C ILE A 48 -13.63 16.99 33.13
N ARG A 49 -12.61 16.57 33.89
CA ARG A 49 -11.36 16.03 33.33
C ARG A 49 -11.57 14.71 32.58
N ILE A 50 -12.51 13.85 32.98
CA ILE A 50 -12.80 12.62 32.22
C ILE A 50 -13.33 12.93 30.81
N LEU A 51 -14.02 14.06 30.64
CA LEU A 51 -14.62 14.44 29.36
C LEU A 51 -13.60 15.01 28.38
N SER A 52 -12.47 15.54 28.88
CA SER A 52 -11.37 15.98 28.02
C SER A 52 -10.49 14.83 27.54
N LEU A 53 -10.66 13.63 28.12
CA LEU A 53 -10.01 12.42 27.64
C LEU A 53 -10.87 11.81 26.53
N GLU A 54 -10.30 11.62 25.35
CA GLU A 54 -10.94 10.94 24.22
C GLU A 54 -11.08 9.44 24.50
N LEU A 55 -12.00 9.08 25.39
CA LEU A 55 -12.19 7.71 25.85
C LEU A 55 -13.27 6.97 25.04
N PRO A 56 -13.15 5.63 24.91
CA PRO A 56 -14.27 4.76 24.59
C PRO A 56 -15.43 4.97 25.58
N ASN A 57 -16.69 4.84 25.13
CA ASN A 57 -17.87 5.12 25.96
C ASN A 57 -17.98 4.19 27.17
N ASP A 58 -17.43 2.99 27.06
CA ASP A 58 -17.35 2.00 28.11
C ASP A 58 -16.41 2.38 29.26
N LEU A 59 -15.52 3.36 29.05
CA LEU A 59 -14.56 3.83 30.06
C LEU A 59 -14.90 5.20 30.67
N LYS A 60 -16.02 5.80 30.25
CA LYS A 60 -16.45 7.15 30.64
C LYS A 60 -17.33 7.21 31.88
N GLU A 61 -17.52 6.09 32.58
CA GLU A 61 -18.33 6.10 33.79
C GLU A 61 -17.71 6.99 34.87
N ILE A 62 -18.56 7.78 35.52
CA ILE A 62 -18.21 8.53 36.72
C ILE A 62 -18.77 7.74 37.90
N TYR A 63 -17.92 7.38 38.86
CA TYR A 63 -18.38 6.67 40.06
C TYR A 63 -19.42 7.49 40.84
N ILE A 64 -20.53 6.86 41.22
CA ILE A 64 -21.57 7.50 42.04
C ILE A 64 -21.54 6.88 43.44
N PRO A 65 -20.82 7.48 44.41
CA PRO A 65 -20.84 7.01 45.79
C PRO A 65 -22.22 7.24 46.41
N TYR A 66 -22.86 6.22 46.95
CA TYR A 66 -24.12 6.28 47.68
C TYR A 66 -24.13 7.41 48.72
N SER A 67 -23.07 7.51 49.53
CA SER A 67 -22.96 8.55 50.58
C SER A 67 -23.02 9.99 50.04
N ASN A 68 -22.54 10.21 48.81
CA ASN A 68 -22.50 11.53 48.15
C ASN A 68 -23.22 11.53 46.80
N ALA A 69 -24.16 10.62 46.58
CA ALA A 69 -24.89 10.48 45.33
C ALA A 69 -25.59 11.77 44.90
N PRO A 70 -26.07 12.66 45.80
CA PRO A 70 -26.60 13.96 45.39
C PRO A 70 -25.66 14.80 44.51
N VAL A 71 -24.34 14.66 44.68
CA VAL A 71 -23.34 15.45 43.96
C VAL A 71 -23.33 15.15 42.47
N TYR A 72 -23.70 13.93 42.06
CA TYR A 72 -23.72 13.53 40.65
C TYR A 72 -24.52 14.50 39.76
N TRP A 73 -25.69 14.92 40.24
CA TRP A 73 -26.58 15.84 39.51
C TRP A 73 -26.09 17.30 39.45
N THR A 74 -24.93 17.59 40.03
CA THR A 74 -24.26 18.89 39.94
C THR A 74 -23.07 18.89 38.97
N TYR A 75 -22.70 17.73 38.43
CA TYR A 75 -21.60 17.63 37.47
C TYR A 75 -21.93 18.28 36.14
N GLU A 76 -20.88 18.68 35.40
CA GLU A 76 -21.00 19.11 34.01
C GLU A 76 -20.70 17.91 33.12
N SER A 77 -21.63 16.95 33.03
CA SER A 77 -21.46 15.74 32.22
C SER A 77 -22.16 15.83 30.88
N TRP A 78 -21.71 15.02 29.89
CA TRP A 78 -22.42 14.90 28.60
C TRP A 78 -23.90 14.58 28.79
N LEU A 79 -24.23 13.67 29.72
CA LEU A 79 -25.60 13.29 29.99
C LEU A 79 -26.43 14.46 30.52
N LEU A 80 -25.91 15.18 31.52
CA LEU A 80 -26.60 16.32 32.13
C LEU A 80 -26.80 17.45 31.13
N ASN A 81 -25.82 17.70 30.26
CA ASN A 81 -25.96 18.65 29.15
C ASN A 81 -27.10 18.25 28.19
N GLN A 82 -27.20 16.96 27.83
CA GLN A 82 -28.30 16.46 26.97
C GLN A 82 -29.67 16.60 27.65
N ILE A 83 -29.76 16.35 28.97
CA ILE A 83 -30.99 16.60 29.74
C ILE A 83 -31.34 18.08 29.72
N GLU A 84 -30.37 18.96 29.95
CA GLU A 84 -30.58 20.41 29.98
C GLU A 84 -31.04 20.95 28.62
N GLU A 85 -30.44 20.50 27.53
CA GLU A 85 -30.88 20.85 26.18
C GLU A 85 -32.30 20.37 25.92
N TYR A 86 -32.61 19.12 26.31
CA TYR A 86 -33.97 18.59 26.21
C TYR A 86 -34.96 19.43 27.04
N MET A 87 -34.61 19.78 28.27
CA MET A 87 -35.48 20.59 29.13
C MET A 87 -35.69 22.00 28.55
N ARG A 88 -34.62 22.63 28.05
CA ARG A 88 -34.69 23.94 27.41
C ARG A 88 -35.60 23.94 26.19
N LEU A 89 -35.49 22.93 25.32
CA LEU A 89 -36.26 22.85 24.07
C LEU A 89 -37.75 22.54 24.32
N ASN A 90 -38.05 21.66 25.28
CA ASN A 90 -39.43 21.19 25.51
C ASN A 90 -40.21 22.03 26.54
N PHE A 91 -39.52 22.84 27.35
CA PHE A 91 -40.14 23.68 28.39
C PHE A 91 -39.79 25.18 28.26
N ALA A 92 -39.48 25.64 27.04
CA ALA A 92 -38.98 26.98 26.67
C ALA A 92 -39.87 28.19 27.04
N ARG A 93 -41.05 28.00 27.63
CA ARG A 93 -41.88 29.13 28.09
C ARG A 93 -41.16 29.82 29.26
N ALA A 94 -40.87 31.12 29.13
CA ALA A 94 -39.99 31.90 30.03
C ALA A 94 -40.16 31.58 31.54
N ARG A 95 -41.40 31.56 32.04
CA ARG A 95 -41.69 31.28 33.48
C ARG A 95 -41.23 29.91 33.97
N TYR A 96 -41.17 28.90 33.09
CA TYR A 96 -40.81 27.53 33.45
C TYR A 96 -39.31 27.29 33.38
N PHE A 97 -38.65 27.95 32.43
CA PHE A 97 -37.19 27.95 32.39
C PHE A 97 -36.61 28.60 33.67
N ASP A 98 -37.19 29.71 34.12
CA ASP A 98 -36.82 30.37 35.39
C ASP A 98 -37.06 29.45 36.61
N LEU A 99 -38.16 28.69 36.61
CA LEU A 99 -38.47 27.75 37.68
C LEU A 99 -37.50 26.55 37.69
N HIS A 100 -37.21 25.96 36.54
CA HIS A 100 -36.23 24.88 36.39
C HIS A 100 -34.84 25.33 36.86
N LYS A 101 -34.41 26.53 36.43
CA LYS A 101 -33.16 27.15 36.89
C LYS A 101 -33.15 27.34 38.40
N SER A 102 -34.26 27.83 38.98
CA SER A 102 -34.39 28.01 40.43
C SER A 102 -34.31 26.67 41.20
N ILE A 103 -34.93 25.61 40.69
CA ILE A 103 -34.82 24.25 41.28
C ILE A 103 -33.36 23.80 41.28
N LYS A 104 -32.67 23.91 40.14
CA LYS A 104 -31.27 23.50 39.99
C LYS A 104 -30.34 24.32 40.89
N GLU A 105 -30.48 25.65 40.94
CA GLU A 105 -29.64 26.52 41.77
C GLU A 105 -29.78 26.21 43.26
N ASN A 106 -31.02 26.03 43.76
CA ASN A 106 -31.24 25.69 45.17
C ASN A 106 -30.78 24.26 45.48
N TYR A 107 -30.92 23.33 44.55
CA TYR A 107 -30.37 21.98 44.69
C TYR A 107 -28.84 21.99 44.78
N ILE A 108 -28.14 22.72 43.91
CA ILE A 108 -26.68 22.84 43.96
C ILE A 108 -26.24 23.45 45.30
N LYS A 109 -26.92 24.49 45.78
CA LYS A 109 -26.64 25.08 47.10
C LYS A 109 -26.89 24.08 48.23
N TRP A 110 -27.95 23.29 48.16
CA TRP A 110 -28.22 22.21 49.12
C TRP A 110 -27.10 21.16 49.17
N VAL A 111 -26.62 20.72 48.02
CA VAL A 111 -25.54 19.71 47.92
C VAL A 111 -24.21 20.26 48.47
N THR A 112 -23.90 21.51 48.17
CA THR A 112 -22.59 22.14 48.45
C THR A 112 -22.49 22.82 49.82
N SER A 113 -23.62 23.14 50.46
CA SER A 113 -23.64 23.73 51.81
C SER A 113 -23.14 22.74 52.87
N LYS A 114 -22.16 23.19 53.67
CA LYS A 114 -21.64 22.46 54.83
C LYS A 114 -22.48 22.65 56.10
N LEU A 115 -23.12 23.81 56.25
CA LEU A 115 -23.90 24.14 57.44
C LEU A 115 -25.26 23.46 57.40
N LYS A 116 -25.62 22.77 58.48
CA LYS A 116 -26.89 22.03 58.59
C LYS A 116 -28.13 22.93 58.34
N ASN A 117 -28.15 24.13 58.92
CA ASN A 117 -29.28 25.06 58.80
C ASN A 117 -29.45 25.58 57.36
N GLU A 118 -28.35 25.88 56.67
CA GLU A 118 -28.39 26.29 55.26
C GLU A 118 -28.85 25.13 54.37
N LYS A 119 -28.37 23.92 54.65
CA LYS A 119 -28.78 22.71 53.94
C LYS A 119 -30.28 22.49 54.08
N GLU A 120 -30.83 22.61 55.29
CA GLU A 120 -32.28 22.50 55.50
C GLU A 120 -33.06 23.61 54.78
N TYR A 121 -32.57 24.86 54.81
CA TYR A 121 -33.17 25.98 54.09
C TYR A 121 -33.24 25.75 52.57
N TYR A 122 -32.13 25.34 51.94
CA TYR A 122 -32.09 25.11 50.50
C TYR A 122 -32.90 23.87 50.07
N ALA A 123 -32.96 22.82 50.91
CA ALA A 123 -33.83 21.67 50.66
C ALA A 123 -35.31 22.07 50.63
N ASN A 124 -35.75 22.88 51.61
CA ASN A 124 -37.12 23.42 51.67
C ASN A 124 -37.45 24.26 50.43
N LEU A 125 -36.54 25.15 50.02
CA LEU A 125 -36.72 25.97 48.82
C LEU A 125 -36.82 25.11 47.56
N ALA A 126 -35.93 24.13 47.39
CA ALA A 126 -35.96 23.23 46.24
C ALA A 126 -37.30 22.49 46.14
N ILE A 127 -37.78 21.90 47.23
CA ILE A 127 -39.09 21.22 47.27
C ILE A 127 -40.23 22.20 46.96
N SER A 128 -40.23 23.39 47.55
CA SER A 128 -41.28 24.39 47.30
C SER A 128 -41.35 24.80 45.82
N PHE A 129 -40.20 24.97 45.16
CA PHE A 129 -40.16 25.25 43.73
C PHE A 129 -40.63 24.05 42.88
N ILE A 130 -40.28 22.82 43.28
CA ILE A 130 -40.76 21.60 42.61
C ILE A 130 -42.29 21.47 42.71
N GLU A 131 -42.87 21.76 43.87
CA GLU A 131 -44.33 21.71 44.08
C GLU A 131 -45.08 22.79 43.29
N ARG A 132 -44.45 23.94 43.03
CA ARG A 132 -44.98 24.99 42.16
C ARG A 132 -44.92 24.62 40.68
N ASP A 133 -44.10 23.63 40.29
CA ASP A 133 -44.00 23.19 38.91
C ASP A 133 -45.18 22.28 38.54
N VAL A 134 -46.11 22.83 37.76
CA VAL A 134 -47.30 22.13 37.27
C VAL A 134 -47.02 21.15 36.11
N HIS A 135 -45.83 21.14 35.52
CA HIS A 135 -45.53 20.26 34.38
C HIS A 135 -45.28 18.82 34.81
N LYS A 136 -46.25 17.94 34.53
CA LYS A 136 -46.20 16.51 34.87
C LYS A 136 -45.11 15.71 34.11
N HIS A 137 -44.65 16.20 32.96
CA HIS A 137 -43.66 15.51 32.12
C HIS A 137 -42.19 15.89 32.42
N ASN A 138 -41.96 16.76 33.40
CA ASN A 138 -40.60 17.12 33.81
C ASN A 138 -40.02 16.01 34.70
N PHE A 139 -39.37 15.01 34.10
CA PHE A 139 -38.77 13.90 34.87
C PHE A 139 -37.64 14.38 35.79
N PHE A 140 -36.89 15.43 35.43
CA PHE A 140 -35.74 15.90 36.21
C PHE A 140 -36.16 16.40 37.59
N LYS A 141 -37.31 17.07 37.71
CA LYS A 141 -37.79 17.51 39.03
C LYS A 141 -38.10 16.32 39.95
N LEU A 142 -38.62 15.22 39.39
CA LEU A 142 -38.92 14.00 40.15
C LEU A 142 -37.63 13.36 40.67
N ILE A 143 -36.59 13.32 39.82
CA ILE A 143 -35.26 12.84 40.20
C ILE A 143 -34.70 13.67 41.37
N ILE A 144 -34.64 14.99 41.20
CA ILE A 144 -34.11 15.89 42.24
C ILE A 144 -34.89 15.77 43.55
N GLN A 145 -36.22 15.70 43.45
CA GLN A 145 -37.10 15.52 44.61
C GLN A 145 -36.84 14.18 45.31
N ALA A 146 -36.74 13.09 44.55
CA ALA A 146 -36.47 11.76 45.08
C ALA A 146 -35.10 11.67 45.77
N VAL A 147 -34.07 12.33 45.22
CA VAL A 147 -32.74 12.42 45.82
C VAL A 147 -32.79 13.15 47.17
N ILE A 148 -33.56 14.24 47.30
CA ILE A 148 -33.75 14.92 48.58
C ILE A 148 -34.48 14.00 49.57
N TYR A 149 -35.54 13.32 49.15
CA TYR A 149 -36.28 12.35 49.97
C TYR A 149 -35.42 11.17 50.42
N LEU A 150 -34.40 10.77 49.64
CA LEU A 150 -33.49 9.69 49.99
C LEU A 150 -32.36 10.17 50.93
N HIS A 151 -31.76 11.34 50.70
CA HIS A 151 -30.52 11.74 51.37
C HIS A 151 -30.65 12.83 52.44
N HIS A 152 -31.75 13.59 52.49
CA HIS A 152 -31.94 14.61 53.52
C HIS A 152 -32.70 14.08 54.72
N ASN A 153 -32.09 14.11 55.91
CA ASN A 153 -32.67 13.51 57.13
C ASN A 153 -34.07 14.05 57.48
N SER A 154 -34.30 15.36 57.42
CA SER A 154 -35.61 15.96 57.76
C SER A 154 -36.72 15.59 56.76
N PHE A 155 -36.36 15.24 55.53
CA PHE A 155 -37.29 14.84 54.50
C PHE A 155 -37.34 13.33 54.30
N TYR A 156 -36.56 12.52 55.04
CA TYR A 156 -36.34 11.13 54.68
C TYR A 156 -37.64 10.34 54.47
N ASN A 157 -37.88 9.87 53.25
CA ASN A 157 -39.06 9.08 52.89
C ASN A 157 -38.73 8.10 51.75
N PRO A 158 -38.36 6.85 52.06
CA PRO A 158 -37.92 5.87 51.07
C PRO A 158 -39.04 5.44 50.13
N VAL A 159 -40.28 5.31 50.61
CA VAL A 159 -41.45 4.93 49.78
C VAL A 159 -41.72 5.99 48.72
N LYS A 160 -41.72 7.27 49.12
CA LYS A 160 -41.94 8.38 48.19
C LYS A 160 -40.76 8.54 47.23
N ALA A 161 -39.52 8.33 47.70
CA ALA A 161 -38.35 8.34 46.82
C ALA A 161 -38.45 7.26 45.72
N LEU A 162 -38.86 6.04 46.10
CA LEU A 162 -39.05 4.93 45.16
C LEU A 162 -40.14 5.25 44.12
N GLU A 163 -41.31 5.73 44.57
CA GLU A 163 -42.40 6.15 43.67
C GLU A 163 -41.92 7.18 42.65
N LEU A 164 -41.20 8.21 43.11
CA LEU A 164 -40.70 9.28 42.26
C LEU A 164 -39.62 8.80 41.28
N PHE A 165 -38.70 7.93 41.69
CA PHE A 165 -37.68 7.37 40.79
C PHE A 165 -38.29 6.44 39.72
N THR A 166 -39.25 5.58 40.10
CA THR A 166 -39.95 4.71 39.15
C THR A 166 -40.75 5.53 38.14
N HIS A 167 -41.48 6.55 38.62
CA HIS A 167 -42.21 7.46 37.73
C HIS A 167 -41.26 8.27 36.82
N ALA A 168 -40.11 8.71 37.33
CA ALA A 168 -39.09 9.35 36.50
C ALA A 168 -38.59 8.40 35.39
N LYS A 169 -38.34 7.12 35.71
CA LYS A 169 -37.92 6.09 34.75
C LYS A 169 -38.96 5.89 33.64
N GLU A 170 -40.24 5.81 34.00
CA GLU A 170 -41.34 5.74 33.02
C GLU A 170 -41.41 6.98 32.11
N LEU A 171 -41.25 8.19 32.67
CA LEU A 171 -41.25 9.43 31.88
C LEU A 171 -40.04 9.51 30.94
N VAL A 172 -38.86 9.06 31.37
CA VAL A 172 -37.66 8.98 30.53
C VAL A 172 -37.89 8.02 29.36
N ASN A 173 -38.45 6.83 29.63
CA ASN A 173 -38.73 5.84 28.59
C ASN A 173 -39.72 6.36 27.55
N ASN A 174 -40.74 7.11 27.99
CA ASN A 174 -41.75 7.73 27.12
C ASN A 174 -41.31 9.07 26.48
N SER A 175 -40.13 9.59 26.83
CA SER A 175 -39.63 10.87 26.31
C SER A 175 -39.12 10.77 24.85
N ARG A 176 -38.82 11.92 24.23
CA ARG A 176 -38.17 11.99 22.90
C ARG A 176 -36.64 12.04 22.96
N LEU A 177 -36.04 11.66 24.09
CA LEU A 177 -34.58 11.58 24.22
C LEU A 177 -33.99 10.53 23.28
N ALA A 178 -32.73 10.72 22.87
CA ALA A 178 -31.99 9.74 22.09
C ALA A 178 -31.83 8.43 22.89
N ALA A 179 -31.75 7.29 22.19
CA ALA A 179 -31.74 5.97 22.83
C ALA A 179 -30.56 5.78 23.81
N ASN A 180 -29.36 6.25 23.44
CA ASN A 180 -28.18 6.23 24.29
C ASN A 180 -28.35 7.08 25.56
N VAL A 181 -29.03 8.24 25.46
CA VAL A 181 -29.33 9.10 26.62
C VAL A 181 -30.35 8.42 27.54
N LYS A 182 -31.37 7.78 26.97
CA LYS A 182 -32.36 7.01 27.74
C LYS A 182 -31.71 5.86 28.50
N GLN A 183 -30.88 5.06 27.82
CA GLN A 183 -30.20 3.92 28.41
C GLN A 183 -29.29 4.33 29.58
N GLU A 184 -28.50 5.41 29.42
CA GLU A 184 -27.64 5.91 30.50
C GLU A 184 -28.46 6.46 31.69
N LEU A 185 -29.56 7.17 31.42
CA LEU A 185 -30.50 7.61 32.46
C LEU A 185 -31.16 6.44 33.18
N GLU A 186 -31.54 5.41 32.44
CA GLU A 186 -32.17 4.22 32.98
C GLU A 186 -31.22 3.46 33.91
N TYR A 187 -29.94 3.35 33.53
CA TYR A 187 -28.87 2.83 34.36
C TYR A 187 -28.76 3.62 35.67
N ILE A 188 -28.64 4.95 35.59
CA ILE A 188 -28.49 5.81 36.77
C ILE A 188 -29.72 5.74 37.67
N LEU A 189 -30.94 5.80 37.11
CA LEU A 189 -32.17 5.68 37.89
C LEU A 189 -32.25 4.33 38.61
N SER A 190 -31.81 3.25 37.94
CA SER A 190 -31.76 1.92 38.56
C SER A 190 -30.74 1.88 39.70
N LEU A 191 -29.59 2.56 39.59
CA LEU A 191 -28.67 2.75 40.72
C LEU A 191 -29.34 3.46 41.92
N TYR A 192 -30.06 4.57 41.68
CA TYR A 192 -30.75 5.30 42.76
C TYR A 192 -31.87 4.48 43.40
N ILE A 193 -32.63 3.70 42.63
CA ILE A 193 -33.62 2.76 43.17
C ILE A 193 -32.92 1.72 44.04
N GLY A 194 -31.80 1.15 43.58
CA GLY A 194 -30.98 0.24 44.36
C GLY A 194 -30.48 0.89 45.66
N PHE A 195 -30.09 2.17 45.63
CA PHE A 195 -29.71 2.94 46.82
C PHE A 195 -30.84 3.11 47.83
N VAL A 196 -32.09 3.26 47.39
CA VAL A 196 -33.26 3.31 48.29
C VAL A 196 -33.35 1.99 49.07
N HIS A 197 -33.37 0.85 48.36
CA HIS A 197 -33.44 -0.47 49.01
C HIS A 197 -32.22 -0.78 49.87
N PHE A 198 -31.03 -0.36 49.42
CA PHE A 198 -29.78 -0.52 50.17
C PHE A 198 -29.83 0.25 51.50
N LYS A 199 -30.35 1.47 51.51
CA LYS A 199 -30.53 2.27 52.73
C LYS A 199 -31.51 1.63 53.71
N GLU A 200 -32.58 1.04 53.19
CA GLU A 200 -33.59 0.29 53.96
C GLU A 200 -33.10 -1.11 54.38
N LYS A 201 -31.83 -1.47 54.09
CA LYS A 201 -31.22 -2.77 54.38
C LYS A 201 -31.94 -3.97 53.73
N GLN A 202 -32.67 -3.73 52.64
CA GLN A 202 -33.29 -4.76 51.82
C GLN A 202 -32.28 -5.25 50.78
N TYR A 203 -31.25 -5.97 51.23
CA TYR A 203 -30.07 -6.28 50.43
C TYR A 203 -30.38 -7.18 49.22
N GLU A 204 -31.32 -8.11 49.34
CA GLU A 204 -31.75 -8.99 48.25
C GLU A 204 -32.41 -8.20 47.12
N ILE A 205 -33.31 -7.28 47.47
CA ILE A 205 -34.00 -6.42 46.50
C ILE A 205 -33.02 -5.42 45.89
N ALA A 206 -32.17 -4.80 46.72
CA ALA A 206 -31.14 -3.89 46.25
C ALA A 206 -30.20 -4.57 45.25
N ASN A 207 -29.75 -5.79 45.57
CA ASN A 207 -28.90 -6.59 44.70
C ASN A 207 -29.58 -6.93 43.36
N ALA A 208 -30.86 -7.34 43.39
CA ALA A 208 -31.62 -7.58 42.17
C ALA A 208 -31.69 -6.32 41.28
N VAL A 209 -31.97 -5.15 41.87
CA VAL A 209 -32.02 -3.89 41.13
C VAL A 209 -30.63 -3.47 40.60
N PHE A 210 -29.54 -3.70 41.35
CA PHE A 210 -28.19 -3.44 40.83
C PHE A 210 -27.82 -4.40 39.69
N LYS A 211 -28.29 -5.66 39.72
CA LYS A 211 -28.15 -6.60 38.60
C LYS A 211 -28.97 -6.15 37.38
N GLU A 212 -30.19 -5.65 37.55
CA GLU A 212 -30.95 -5.01 36.46
C GLU A 212 -30.20 -3.80 35.87
N ALA A 213 -29.52 -3.02 36.70
CA ALA A 213 -28.66 -1.93 36.21
C ALA A 213 -27.49 -2.47 35.35
N LEU A 214 -26.92 -3.63 35.70
CA LEU A 214 -25.91 -4.30 34.87
C LEU A 214 -26.49 -4.88 33.57
N ASP A 215 -27.74 -5.33 33.55
CA ASP A 215 -28.40 -5.75 32.31
C ASP A 215 -28.57 -4.58 31.33
N ILE A 216 -28.79 -3.37 31.86
CA ILE A 216 -28.84 -2.12 31.06
C ILE A 216 -27.43 -1.72 30.60
N LYS A 217 -26.43 -1.83 31.47
CA LYS A 217 -25.03 -1.43 31.23
C LYS A 217 -24.06 -2.43 31.88
N ALA A 218 -23.66 -3.45 31.12
CA ALA A 218 -22.87 -4.58 31.62
C ALA A 218 -21.51 -4.20 32.21
N ASN A 219 -20.92 -3.11 31.72
CA ASN A 219 -19.66 -2.54 32.21
C ASN A 219 -19.87 -1.50 33.34
N GLY A 220 -21.07 -1.40 33.92
CA GLY A 220 -21.42 -0.46 34.98
C GLY A 220 -20.67 -0.71 36.28
N ILE A 221 -19.53 -0.06 36.49
CA ILE A 221 -18.62 -0.34 37.61
C ILE A 221 -19.23 0.10 38.95
N THR A 222 -20.00 1.19 38.96
CA THR A 222 -20.74 1.60 40.17
C THR A 222 -21.70 0.48 40.61
N ALA A 223 -22.48 -0.07 39.67
CA ALA A 223 -23.38 -1.18 39.96
C ALA A 223 -22.63 -2.42 40.45
N LYS A 224 -21.47 -2.75 39.87
CA LYS A 224 -20.63 -3.89 40.33
C LYS A 224 -20.15 -3.72 41.77
N ILE A 225 -19.72 -2.51 42.16
CA ILE A 225 -19.30 -2.21 43.53
C ILE A 225 -20.46 -2.42 44.51
N TYR A 226 -21.67 -1.95 44.18
CA TYR A 226 -22.82 -2.12 45.06
C TYR A 226 -23.42 -3.54 45.02
N CYS A 227 -23.27 -4.27 43.91
CA CYS A 227 -23.50 -5.72 43.88
C CYS A 227 -22.55 -6.42 44.86
N ALA A 228 -21.24 -6.16 44.80
CA ALA A 228 -20.29 -6.73 45.75
C ALA A 228 -20.67 -6.40 47.20
N LEU A 229 -21.03 -5.16 47.48
CA LEU A 229 -21.39 -4.73 48.83
C LEU A 229 -22.67 -5.39 49.34
N THR A 230 -23.67 -5.59 48.47
CA THR A 230 -24.90 -6.30 48.85
C THR A 230 -24.64 -7.78 49.07
N GLU A 231 -23.87 -8.45 48.20
CA GLU A 231 -23.47 -9.86 48.37
C GLU A 231 -22.68 -10.08 49.67
N ILE A 232 -21.80 -9.13 50.07
CA ILE A 232 -21.10 -9.17 51.37
C ILE A 232 -22.10 -9.11 52.54
N ASN A 233 -23.15 -8.30 52.43
CA ASN A 233 -24.17 -8.23 53.48
C ASN A 233 -25.11 -9.45 53.49
N LEU A 234 -25.15 -10.21 52.40
CA LEU A 234 -25.86 -11.48 52.25
C LEU A 234 -24.98 -12.70 52.54
N GLU A 235 -23.71 -12.50 52.93
CA GLU A 235 -22.73 -13.57 53.22
C GLU A 235 -22.40 -14.46 52.00
N HIS A 236 -22.53 -13.91 50.78
CA HIS A 236 -22.15 -14.57 49.52
C HIS A 236 -20.76 -14.15 49.06
N ASP A 237 -19.73 -14.55 49.81
CA ASP A 237 -18.33 -14.12 49.59
C ASP A 237 -17.79 -14.44 48.18
N ASP A 238 -18.20 -15.55 47.56
CA ASP A 238 -17.76 -15.94 46.22
C ASP A 238 -18.23 -14.94 45.15
N LEU A 239 -19.50 -14.50 45.23
CA LEU A 239 -20.07 -13.52 44.32
C LEU A 239 -19.50 -12.13 44.58
N ALA A 240 -19.30 -11.77 45.85
CA ALA A 240 -18.60 -10.54 46.20
C ALA A 240 -17.17 -10.51 45.63
N SER A 241 -16.44 -11.63 45.72
CA SER A 241 -15.11 -11.79 45.16
C SER A 241 -15.11 -11.58 43.65
N PHE A 242 -16.08 -12.18 42.95
CA PHE A 242 -16.25 -12.02 41.51
C PHE A 242 -16.39 -10.55 41.11
N TYR A 243 -17.33 -9.82 41.70
CA TYR A 243 -17.55 -8.42 41.37
C TYR A 243 -16.35 -7.53 41.71
N LEU A 244 -15.69 -7.75 42.86
CA LEU A 244 -14.49 -7.00 43.25
C LEU A 244 -13.33 -7.25 42.28
N LYS A 245 -13.15 -8.49 41.80
CA LYS A 245 -12.18 -8.83 40.76
C LYS A 245 -12.48 -8.11 39.44
N GLU A 246 -13.74 -8.05 39.03
CA GLU A 246 -14.11 -7.29 37.83
C GLU A 246 -13.77 -5.80 37.95
N VAL A 247 -13.98 -5.19 39.13
CA VAL A 247 -13.66 -3.77 39.38
C VAL A 247 -12.15 -3.51 39.27
N ILE A 248 -11.32 -4.34 39.92
CA ILE A 248 -9.85 -4.16 39.86
C ILE A 248 -9.30 -4.46 38.46
N THR A 249 -9.81 -5.48 37.77
CA THR A 249 -9.43 -5.77 36.38
C THR A 249 -9.79 -4.62 35.44
N TYR A 250 -10.94 -3.98 35.66
CA TYR A 250 -11.31 -2.78 34.90
C TYR A 250 -10.35 -1.62 35.15
N ASP A 251 -9.90 -1.40 36.39
CA ASP A 251 -8.88 -0.38 36.69
C ASP A 251 -7.55 -0.66 35.97
N PHE A 252 -7.10 -1.91 35.97
CA PHE A 252 -5.92 -2.32 35.19
C PHE A 252 -6.12 -2.09 33.69
N HIS A 253 -7.28 -2.45 33.15
CA HIS A 253 -7.58 -2.25 31.74
C HIS A 253 -7.50 -0.77 31.32
N ARG A 254 -8.05 0.15 32.15
CA ARG A 254 -7.94 1.59 31.91
C ARG A 254 -6.49 2.07 31.90
N LEU A 255 -5.67 1.59 32.83
CA LEU A 255 -4.24 1.91 32.88
C LEU A 255 -3.50 1.41 31.63
N THR A 256 -3.76 0.17 31.20
CA THR A 256 -3.18 -0.41 29.97
C THR A 256 -3.56 0.40 28.73
N ILE A 257 -4.81 0.84 28.60
CA ILE A 257 -5.23 1.70 27.47
C ILE A 257 -4.44 3.02 27.44
N ALA A 258 -4.24 3.65 28.59
CA ALA A 258 -3.42 4.85 28.66
C ALA A 258 -1.95 4.58 28.30
N MET A 259 -1.44 3.38 28.62
CA MET A 259 -0.11 2.93 28.23
C MET A 259 -0.01 2.72 26.71
N ASP A 260 -0.97 2.05 26.10
CA ASP A 260 -1.01 1.79 24.65
C ASP A 260 -1.09 3.10 23.86
N ALA A 261 -1.89 4.05 24.34
CA ALA A 261 -1.98 5.40 23.79
C ALA A 261 -0.74 6.28 24.03
N ASN A 262 0.26 5.81 24.80
CA ASN A 262 1.42 6.58 25.24
C ASN A 262 1.01 7.93 25.88
N ASN A 263 -0.05 7.94 26.69
CA ASN A 263 -0.61 9.15 27.28
C ASN A 263 -0.42 9.20 28.81
N PRO A 264 0.64 9.87 29.31
CA PRO A 264 0.91 9.96 30.74
C PRO A 264 -0.17 10.73 31.52
N GLY A 265 -0.85 11.68 30.87
CA GLY A 265 -1.91 12.48 31.49
C GLY A 265 -3.14 11.64 31.79
N MET A 266 -3.53 10.79 30.84
CA MET A 266 -4.59 9.79 30.97
C MET A 266 -4.22 8.73 32.01
N PHE A 267 -2.98 8.23 31.97
CA PHE A 267 -2.49 7.25 32.94
C PHE A 267 -2.57 7.77 34.37
N ASN A 268 -2.05 8.97 34.62
CA ASN A 268 -2.10 9.60 35.93
C ASN A 268 -3.53 9.89 36.40
N TYR A 269 -4.43 10.23 35.47
CA TYR A 269 -5.85 10.40 35.78
C TYR A 269 -6.47 9.08 36.25
N PHE A 270 -6.31 7.99 35.50
CA PHE A 270 -6.87 6.69 35.88
C PHE A 270 -6.26 6.16 37.17
N PHE A 271 -4.94 6.30 37.35
CA PHE A 271 -4.26 5.86 38.57
C PHE A 271 -4.76 6.57 39.83
N LYS A 272 -5.05 7.88 39.74
CA LYS A 272 -5.59 8.66 40.86
C LYS A 272 -7.07 8.37 41.10
N ASN A 273 -7.82 8.02 40.05
CA ASN A 273 -9.26 7.79 40.08
C ASN A 273 -9.61 6.31 39.82
N CYS A 274 -8.87 5.38 40.46
CA CYS A 274 -9.21 3.96 40.42
C CYS A 274 -10.56 3.73 41.11
N PHE A 275 -11.45 2.95 40.48
CA PHE A 275 -12.74 2.64 41.06
C PHE A 275 -12.60 1.81 42.33
N PHE A 276 -11.61 0.91 42.39
CA PHE A 276 -11.36 0.06 43.53
C PHE A 276 -11.02 0.84 44.81
N TYR A 277 -10.48 2.07 44.71
CA TYR A 277 -10.24 2.91 45.88
C TYR A 277 -11.54 3.22 46.63
N ASN A 278 -12.67 3.29 45.93
CA ASN A 278 -13.97 3.56 46.52
C ASN A 278 -14.47 2.46 47.46
N VAL A 279 -13.95 1.23 47.32
CA VAL A 279 -14.22 0.13 48.26
C VAL A 279 -13.84 0.56 49.68
N PHE A 280 -12.72 1.29 49.86
CA PHE A 280 -12.25 1.74 51.17
C PHE A 280 -12.96 2.99 51.70
N TYR A 281 -13.59 3.77 50.82
CA TYR A 281 -14.41 4.92 51.22
C TYR A 281 -15.82 4.50 51.65
N GLU A 282 -16.30 3.35 51.19
CA GLU A 282 -17.59 2.78 51.58
C GLU A 282 -17.45 1.95 52.87
N LYS A 283 -17.89 2.53 53.99
CA LYS A 283 -17.66 1.99 55.34
C LYS A 283 -18.04 0.51 55.47
N ASN A 284 -19.14 0.08 54.86
CA ASN A 284 -19.69 -1.26 55.05
C ASN A 284 -18.82 -2.41 54.48
N PHE A 285 -17.79 -2.12 53.68
CA PHE A 285 -16.86 -3.15 53.18
C PHE A 285 -15.93 -3.73 54.24
N TRP A 286 -15.84 -3.15 55.45
CA TRP A 286 -14.98 -3.66 56.52
C TRP A 286 -15.23 -5.14 56.85
N LYS A 287 -16.45 -5.64 56.64
CA LYS A 287 -16.82 -7.05 56.84
C LYS A 287 -16.03 -8.00 55.94
N ALA A 288 -15.62 -7.54 54.77
CA ALA A 288 -14.90 -8.30 53.76
C ALA A 288 -13.38 -8.05 53.75
N THR A 289 -12.80 -7.58 54.87
CA THR A 289 -11.37 -7.23 54.95
C THR A 289 -10.46 -8.37 54.48
N ASN A 290 -10.68 -9.60 54.98
CA ASN A 290 -9.87 -10.76 54.61
C ASN A 290 -10.03 -11.13 53.12
N LEU A 291 -11.26 -11.04 52.60
CA LEU A 291 -11.55 -11.31 51.19
C LEU A 291 -10.82 -10.31 50.27
N ILE A 292 -10.88 -9.02 50.62
CA ILE A 292 -10.22 -7.95 49.87
C ILE A 292 -8.71 -8.14 49.92
N GLU A 293 -8.14 -8.47 51.08
CA GLU A 293 -6.71 -8.76 51.21
C GLU A 293 -6.27 -9.90 50.29
N GLN A 294 -7.01 -11.02 50.27
CA GLN A 294 -6.71 -12.16 49.38
C GLN A 294 -6.72 -11.76 47.89
N ILE A 295 -7.68 -10.93 47.47
CA ILE A 295 -7.75 -10.42 46.10
C ILE A 295 -6.51 -9.58 45.78
N LEU A 296 -6.10 -8.70 46.69
CA LEU A 296 -4.98 -7.78 46.48
C LEU A 296 -3.61 -8.47 46.51
N GLN A 297 -3.44 -9.54 47.29
CA GLN A 297 -2.18 -10.28 47.37
C GLN A 297 -1.76 -10.88 46.02
N VAL A 298 -2.72 -11.28 45.17
CA VAL A 298 -2.44 -11.80 43.82
C VAL A 298 -1.66 -10.79 42.97
N TYR A 299 -1.94 -9.50 43.12
CA TYR A 299 -1.31 -8.43 42.34
C TYR A 299 -0.01 -7.91 42.96
N ARG A 300 0.36 -8.40 44.15
CA ARG A 300 1.61 -8.09 44.84
C ARG A 300 2.64 -9.22 44.76
N ALA A 301 2.40 -10.24 43.96
CA ALA A 301 3.30 -11.38 43.82
C ALA A 301 4.68 -11.02 43.23
N ASN A 302 4.80 -9.88 42.53
CA ASN A 302 6.03 -9.43 41.91
C ASN A 302 6.82 -8.45 42.80
N ASP A 303 8.14 -8.63 42.82
CA ASP A 303 9.08 -7.98 43.73
C ASP A 303 9.17 -6.45 43.53
N HIS A 304 9.40 -5.70 44.61
CA HIS A 304 9.47 -4.23 44.63
C HIS A 304 10.57 -3.63 43.74
N ASN A 305 11.53 -4.45 43.33
CA ASN A 305 12.68 -4.06 42.52
C ASN A 305 12.36 -3.85 41.04
N ALA A 306 11.21 -4.34 40.57
CA ALA A 306 10.93 -4.47 39.14
C ALA A 306 10.81 -3.11 38.40
N LEU A 307 10.19 -2.10 39.01
CA LEU A 307 10.08 -0.75 38.44
C LEU A 307 11.39 0.03 38.48
N ILE A 308 12.21 -0.24 39.49
CA ILE A 308 13.57 0.30 39.58
C ILE A 308 14.43 -0.28 38.46
N THR A 309 14.29 -1.59 38.19
CA THR A 309 14.92 -2.23 37.03
C THR A 309 14.43 -1.59 35.73
N LEU A 310 13.12 -1.39 35.55
CA LEU A 310 12.59 -0.68 34.37
C LEU A 310 13.19 0.72 34.21
N GLN A 311 13.33 1.48 35.31
CA GLN A 311 13.96 2.80 35.29
C GLN A 311 15.43 2.73 34.85
N LYS A 312 16.21 1.78 35.37
CA LYS A 312 17.59 1.53 34.95
C LYS A 312 17.65 1.15 33.48
N ASN A 313 16.74 0.29 33.02
CA ASN A 313 16.70 -0.20 31.65
C ASN A 313 16.41 0.92 30.64
N ILE A 314 15.52 1.85 31.00
CA ILE A 314 15.24 3.05 30.19
C ILE A 314 16.46 3.99 30.17
N ALA A 315 17.13 4.18 31.31
CA ALA A 315 18.32 5.03 31.38
C ALA A 315 19.48 4.46 30.53
N ALA A 316 19.72 3.14 30.62
CA ALA A 316 20.70 2.44 29.81
C ALA A 316 20.36 2.48 28.32
N LEU A 317 19.08 2.35 27.97
CA LEU A 317 18.61 2.47 26.59
C LEU A 317 18.91 3.85 26.00
N LYS A 318 18.70 4.93 26.77
CA LYS A 318 19.00 6.32 26.34
C LYS A 318 20.49 6.63 26.29
N ALA A 319 21.31 5.94 27.08
CA ALA A 319 22.76 6.11 27.07
C ALA A 319 23.41 5.51 25.81
N LYS A 320 22.77 4.54 25.17
CA LYS A 320 23.16 4.08 23.84
C LYS A 320 22.80 5.15 22.82
N GLU A 321 23.68 5.44 21.86
CA GLU A 321 23.47 6.42 20.79
C GLU A 321 22.39 5.98 19.76
N ILE A 322 21.22 5.53 20.24
CA ILE A 322 20.13 4.98 19.42
C ILE A 322 19.29 6.05 18.72
N ASN A 323 19.66 7.33 18.85
CA ASN A 323 18.90 8.45 18.30
C ASN A 323 18.62 8.31 16.80
N LYS A 324 19.51 7.61 16.06
CA LYS A 324 19.36 7.33 14.63
C LYS A 324 18.25 6.33 14.29
N TYR A 325 17.79 5.54 15.27
CA TYR A 325 16.80 4.47 15.12
C TYR A 325 15.47 4.80 15.82
N LEU A 326 15.35 5.97 16.44
CA LEU A 326 14.14 6.41 17.11
C LEU A 326 13.11 6.94 16.08
N THR A 327 12.07 6.15 15.84
CA THR A 327 10.85 6.66 15.21
C THR A 327 10.06 7.51 16.21
N GLU A 328 9.11 8.32 15.73
CA GLU A 328 8.22 9.10 16.60
C GLU A 328 7.45 8.22 17.60
N GLU A 329 6.99 7.06 17.16
CA GLU A 329 6.28 6.09 17.98
C GLU A 329 7.17 5.52 19.10
N ILE A 330 8.39 5.09 18.76
CA ILE A 330 9.37 4.58 19.73
C ILE A 330 9.72 5.68 20.74
N SER A 331 9.94 6.91 20.27
CA SER A 331 10.25 8.07 21.11
C SER A 331 9.13 8.37 22.10
N ARG A 332 7.86 8.37 21.64
CA ARG A 332 6.69 8.53 22.51
C ARG A 332 6.58 7.42 23.54
N GLY A 333 6.84 6.17 23.15
CA GLY A 333 6.85 5.01 24.05
C GLY A 333 7.91 5.10 25.15
N VAL A 334 9.15 5.47 24.79
CA VAL A 334 10.24 5.68 25.74
C VAL A 334 9.91 6.84 26.69
N SER A 335 9.42 7.97 26.17
CA SER A 335 9.04 9.13 27.00
C SER A 335 7.89 8.81 27.95
N PHE A 336 6.93 7.98 27.51
CA PHE A 336 5.85 7.50 28.37
C PHE A 336 6.40 6.67 29.53
N LEU A 337 7.18 5.63 29.24
CA LEU A 337 7.74 4.77 30.28
C LEU A 337 8.67 5.54 31.24
N GLU A 338 9.45 6.49 30.73
CA GLU A 338 10.30 7.36 31.53
C GLU A 338 9.48 8.17 32.55
N LYS A 339 8.39 8.81 32.09
CA LYS A 339 7.51 9.58 32.97
C LYS A 339 6.82 8.70 34.01
N VAL A 340 6.40 7.50 33.64
CA VAL A 340 5.80 6.53 34.58
C VAL A 340 6.84 6.09 35.61
N ALA A 341 8.03 5.68 35.18
CA ALA A 341 9.12 5.27 36.07
C ALA A 341 9.52 6.40 37.01
N GLN A 342 9.69 7.63 36.52
CA GLN A 342 10.05 8.79 37.35
C GLN A 342 9.02 9.09 38.43
N ASN A 343 7.73 8.96 38.11
CA ASN A 343 6.65 9.29 39.05
C ASN A 343 6.31 8.16 40.02
N TYR A 344 6.57 6.89 39.66
CA TYR A 344 6.05 5.74 40.40
C TYR A 344 7.08 4.67 40.76
N SER A 345 8.38 4.82 40.48
CA SER A 345 9.39 3.79 40.78
C SER A 345 9.52 3.44 42.27
N GLY A 346 9.26 4.39 43.16
CA GLY A 346 9.20 4.17 44.62
C GLY A 346 7.80 3.83 45.15
N SER A 347 6.79 3.68 44.28
CA SER A 347 5.42 3.46 44.71
C SER A 347 5.22 2.03 45.21
N GLN A 348 4.64 1.90 46.40
CA GLN A 348 4.19 0.63 46.97
C GLN A 348 2.72 0.32 46.60
N ASN A 349 2.13 1.14 45.73
CA ASN A 349 0.72 1.02 45.37
C ASN A 349 0.49 -0.26 44.55
N THR A 350 -0.49 -1.06 44.95
CA THR A 350 -0.83 -2.35 44.34
C THR A 350 -1.18 -2.23 42.86
N MET A 351 -1.80 -1.13 42.42
CA MET A 351 -2.07 -0.89 41.00
C MET A 351 -0.80 -0.71 40.18
N ILE A 352 0.25 -0.11 40.76
CA ILE A 352 1.52 0.05 40.05
C ILE A 352 2.28 -1.28 40.03
N ILE A 353 2.35 -1.99 41.17
CA ILE A 353 3.04 -3.29 41.28
C ILE A 353 2.39 -4.31 40.34
N GLY A 354 1.06 -4.42 40.37
CA GLY A 354 0.32 -5.36 39.54
C GLY A 354 0.39 -5.05 38.04
N LEU A 355 0.70 -3.80 37.66
CA LEU A 355 0.84 -3.39 36.26
C LEU A 355 2.25 -3.66 35.70
N TYR A 356 3.20 -4.06 36.54
CA TYR A 356 4.58 -4.30 36.12
C TYR A 356 4.71 -5.22 34.89
N PRO A 357 4.01 -6.38 34.79
CA PRO A 357 4.11 -7.24 33.61
C PRO A 357 3.75 -6.53 32.31
N GLU A 358 2.76 -5.64 32.32
CA GLU A 358 2.38 -4.86 31.14
C GLU A 358 3.41 -3.76 30.83
N LEU A 359 4.02 -3.16 31.84
CA LEU A 359 5.09 -2.17 31.65
C LEU A 359 6.35 -2.82 31.06
N GLU A 360 6.72 -4.00 31.53
CA GLU A 360 7.81 -4.81 31.01
C GLU A 360 7.53 -5.24 29.57
N LYS A 361 6.33 -5.75 29.28
CA LYS A 361 5.91 -6.09 27.92
C LYS A 361 6.00 -4.88 26.98
N LYS A 362 5.61 -3.69 27.44
CA LYS A 362 5.74 -2.45 26.66
C LYS A 362 7.21 -2.09 26.41
N TYR A 363 8.08 -2.24 27.41
CA TYR A 363 9.53 -2.05 27.25
C TYR A 363 10.12 -3.01 26.22
N ASN A 364 9.81 -4.32 26.34
CA ASN A 364 10.28 -5.33 25.39
C ASN A 364 9.75 -5.06 23.96
N GLY A 365 8.53 -4.56 23.83
CA GLY A 365 8.00 -4.10 22.54
C GLY A 365 8.78 -2.93 21.94
N ILE A 366 9.23 -1.97 22.77
CA ILE A 366 10.10 -0.86 22.35
C ILE A 366 11.45 -1.40 21.86
N VAL A 367 12.08 -2.30 22.61
CA VAL A 367 13.35 -2.95 22.24
C VAL A 367 13.21 -3.70 20.91
N HIS A 368 12.14 -4.49 20.75
CA HIS A 368 11.86 -5.20 19.50
C HIS A 368 11.69 -4.25 18.31
N ASN A 369 10.96 -3.15 18.50
CA ASN A 369 10.76 -2.14 17.45
C ASN A 369 12.06 -1.43 17.07
N LEU A 370 12.95 -1.17 18.02
CA LEU A 370 14.30 -0.63 17.76
C LEU A 370 15.13 -1.58 16.91
N VAL A 371 15.15 -2.87 17.25
CA VAL A 371 15.86 -3.90 16.48
C VAL A 371 15.31 -4.00 15.06
N LYS A 372 13.98 -3.96 14.90
CA LYS A 372 13.33 -3.97 13.59
C LYS A 372 13.72 -2.76 12.75
N GLU A 373 13.78 -1.58 13.35
CA GLU A 373 14.19 -0.35 12.66
C GLU A 373 15.67 -0.38 12.28
N PHE A 374 16.54 -0.91 13.15
CA PHE A 374 17.95 -1.14 12.86
C PHE A 374 18.14 -2.08 11.66
N LYS A 375 17.47 -3.24 11.67
CA LYS A 375 17.45 -4.20 10.54
C LYS A 375 17.04 -3.53 9.22
N ARG A 376 16.01 -2.67 9.28
CA ARG A 376 15.53 -1.92 8.11
C ARG A 376 16.57 -0.95 7.56
N GLN A 377 17.33 -0.27 8.44
CA GLN A 377 18.37 0.66 8.01
C GLN A 377 19.56 -0.06 7.39
N GLU A 378 20.05 -1.15 7.99
CA GLU A 378 21.13 -1.96 7.40
C GLU A 378 20.70 -2.52 6.03
N GLN A 379 19.48 -3.02 5.89
CA GLN A 379 18.96 -3.49 4.60
C GLN A 379 18.96 -2.39 3.52
N LYS A 380 18.57 -1.16 3.88
CA LYS A 380 18.64 0.00 2.97
C LYS A 380 20.07 0.36 2.60
N GLU A 381 21.01 0.24 3.53
CA GLU A 381 22.42 0.50 3.27
C GLU A 381 22.99 -0.53 2.28
N ILE A 382 22.66 -1.82 2.45
CA ILE A 382 23.01 -2.89 1.49
C ILE A 382 22.47 -2.55 0.10
N GLU A 383 21.18 -2.22 -0.01
CA GLU A 383 20.56 -1.87 -1.29
C GLU A 383 21.22 -0.64 -1.93
N SER A 384 21.54 0.38 -1.14
CA SER A 384 22.24 1.57 -1.62
C SER A 384 23.65 1.25 -2.14
N GLN A 385 24.38 0.33 -1.50
CA GLN A 385 25.72 -0.07 -1.95
C GLN A 385 25.66 -0.92 -3.22
N LEU A 386 24.62 -1.74 -3.39
CA LEU A 386 24.43 -2.58 -4.58
C LEU A 386 23.88 -1.81 -5.79
N ALA A 387 23.25 -0.65 -5.58
CA ALA A 387 22.61 0.14 -6.64
C ALA A 387 23.54 0.48 -7.83
N VAL A 388 24.83 0.74 -7.58
CA VAL A 388 25.81 1.02 -8.65
C VAL A 388 26.03 -0.20 -9.54
N LEU A 389 26.11 -1.40 -8.96
CA LEU A 389 26.26 -2.64 -9.71
C LEU A 389 24.98 -2.94 -10.50
N ASP A 390 23.81 -2.75 -9.88
CA ASP A 390 22.52 -2.93 -10.56
C ASP A 390 22.36 -1.98 -11.75
N GLU A 391 22.82 -0.73 -11.64
CA GLU A 391 22.82 0.22 -12.76
C GLU A 391 23.75 -0.22 -13.91
N GLN A 392 24.95 -0.70 -13.58
CA GLN A 392 25.90 -1.22 -14.58
C GLN A 392 25.38 -2.48 -15.27
N ILE A 393 24.72 -3.38 -14.53
CA ILE A 393 24.06 -4.57 -15.09
C ILE A 393 22.95 -4.14 -16.05
N ARG A 394 22.09 -3.20 -15.64
CA ARG A 394 21.01 -2.68 -16.49
C ARG A 394 21.55 -2.05 -17.77
N SER A 395 22.58 -1.21 -17.67
CA SER A 395 23.20 -0.55 -18.82
C SER A 395 23.77 -1.57 -19.84
N ASN A 396 24.46 -2.62 -19.36
CA ASN A 396 24.95 -3.67 -20.24
C ASN A 396 23.82 -4.50 -20.88
N GLN A 397 22.72 -4.76 -20.15
CA GLN A 397 21.55 -5.45 -20.70
C GLN A 397 20.84 -4.60 -21.78
N GLU A 398 20.75 -3.28 -21.59
CA GLU A 398 20.22 -2.36 -22.60
C GLU A 398 21.11 -2.30 -23.84
N ALA A 399 22.44 -2.27 -23.66
CA ALA A 399 23.39 -2.36 -24.77
C ALA A 399 23.26 -3.69 -25.54
N GLU A 400 23.06 -4.82 -24.84
CA GLU A 400 22.81 -6.12 -25.49
C GLU A 400 21.53 -6.07 -26.35
N LYS A 401 20.44 -5.52 -25.82
CA LYS A 401 19.17 -5.37 -26.56
C LYS A 401 19.35 -4.51 -27.81
N HIS A 402 20.10 -3.41 -27.70
CA HIS A 402 20.39 -2.53 -28.84
C HIS A 402 21.21 -3.25 -29.92
N LEU A 403 22.27 -3.98 -29.53
CA LEU A 403 23.09 -4.75 -30.48
C LEU A 403 22.31 -5.88 -31.16
N HIS A 404 21.40 -6.56 -30.46
CA HIS A 404 20.48 -7.53 -31.09
C HIS A 404 19.59 -6.89 -32.15
N PHE A 405 19.04 -5.71 -31.85
CA PHE A 405 18.22 -4.97 -32.79
C PHE A 405 19.04 -4.50 -34.01
N GLU A 406 20.27 -4.02 -33.80
CA GLU A 406 21.19 -3.66 -34.89
C GLU A 406 21.56 -4.86 -35.76
N LEU A 407 21.81 -6.03 -35.15
CA LEU A 407 22.11 -7.27 -35.87
C LEU A 407 20.97 -7.67 -36.82
N GLU A 408 19.74 -7.70 -36.32
CA GLU A 408 18.57 -8.08 -37.11
C GLU A 408 18.29 -7.07 -38.23
N ASN A 409 18.41 -5.76 -37.93
CA ASN A 409 18.29 -4.72 -38.96
C ASN A 409 19.39 -4.80 -40.01
N PHE A 410 20.63 -5.11 -39.62
CA PHE A 410 21.75 -5.26 -40.54
C PHE A 410 21.52 -6.45 -41.48
N LYS A 411 21.09 -7.61 -40.96
CA LYS A 411 20.73 -8.78 -41.80
C LYS A 411 19.63 -8.43 -42.81
N ALA A 412 18.57 -7.75 -42.36
CA ALA A 412 17.48 -7.33 -43.24
C ALA A 412 17.96 -6.39 -44.35
N LYS A 413 18.72 -5.34 -44.00
CA LYS A 413 19.28 -4.38 -44.97
C LYS A 413 20.32 -5.01 -45.90
N SER A 414 21.13 -5.94 -45.42
CA SER A 414 22.12 -6.68 -46.22
C SER A 414 21.42 -7.47 -47.33
N ARG A 415 20.39 -8.25 -46.96
CA ARG A 415 19.57 -9.01 -47.92
C ARG A 415 18.89 -8.11 -48.94
N GLU A 416 18.32 -6.98 -48.51
CA GLU A 416 17.68 -6.02 -49.41
C GLU A 416 18.69 -5.43 -50.42
N LYS A 417 19.89 -5.03 -49.96
CA LYS A 417 20.94 -4.51 -50.83
C LYS A 417 21.45 -5.56 -51.82
N LEU A 418 21.62 -6.81 -51.37
CA LEU A 418 22.02 -7.92 -52.24
C LEU A 418 20.98 -8.17 -53.33
N ASN A 419 19.69 -8.21 -52.97
CA ASN A 419 18.60 -8.39 -53.93
C ASN A 419 18.56 -7.26 -54.96
N LYS A 420 18.70 -6.00 -54.53
CA LYS A 420 18.78 -4.84 -55.44
C LYS A 420 19.99 -4.91 -56.36
N ALA A 421 21.16 -5.30 -55.86
CA ALA A 421 22.36 -5.45 -56.68
C ALA A 421 22.21 -6.55 -57.73
N ILE A 422 21.65 -7.71 -57.34
CA ILE A 422 21.35 -8.80 -58.28
C ILE A 422 20.33 -8.36 -59.33
N GLN A 423 19.29 -7.61 -58.94
CA GLN A 423 18.29 -7.09 -59.86
C GLN A 423 18.90 -6.10 -60.87
N ASN A 424 19.74 -5.17 -60.42
CA ASN A 424 20.44 -4.24 -61.31
C ASN A 424 21.35 -4.99 -62.31
N ILE A 425 22.08 -6.02 -61.86
CA ILE A 425 22.88 -6.88 -62.75
C ILE A 425 21.97 -7.62 -63.74
N ASN A 426 20.81 -8.13 -63.30
CA ASN A 426 19.87 -8.77 -64.21
C ASN A 426 19.39 -7.81 -65.30
N ASP A 427 18.96 -6.61 -64.92
CA ASP A 427 18.40 -5.60 -65.82
C ASP A 427 19.44 -5.11 -66.83
N GLU A 428 20.68 -4.83 -66.38
CA GLU A 428 21.77 -4.38 -67.24
C GLU A 428 22.13 -5.44 -68.31
N TYR A 429 22.28 -6.70 -67.90
CA TYR A 429 22.65 -7.77 -68.81
C TYR A 429 21.48 -8.20 -69.71
N GLU A 430 20.23 -8.07 -69.26
CA GLU A 430 19.04 -8.32 -70.10
C GLU A 430 18.88 -7.25 -71.19
N ASN A 431 19.09 -5.97 -70.84
CA ASN A 431 19.09 -4.88 -71.82
C ASN A 431 20.20 -5.06 -72.88
N ASN A 432 21.39 -5.47 -72.45
CA ASN A 432 22.50 -5.78 -73.37
C ASN A 432 22.21 -7.01 -74.25
N ALA A 433 21.54 -8.03 -73.72
CA ALA A 433 21.12 -9.20 -74.48
C ALA A 433 20.09 -8.83 -75.56
N ARG A 434 19.06 -8.06 -75.21
CA ARG A 434 18.05 -7.54 -76.16
C ARG A 434 18.70 -6.76 -77.30
N GLY A 435 19.67 -5.89 -76.99
CA GLY A 435 20.41 -5.15 -78.01
C GLY A 435 21.26 -6.01 -78.97
N ILE A 436 21.67 -7.22 -78.56
CA ILE A 436 22.33 -8.19 -79.44
C ILE A 436 21.30 -8.99 -80.25
N GLU A 437 20.18 -9.37 -79.65
CA GLU A 437 19.08 -10.07 -80.32
C GLU A 437 18.48 -9.23 -81.45
N ASP A 438 18.25 -7.94 -81.22
CA ASP A 438 17.78 -7.00 -82.23
C ASP A 438 18.76 -6.88 -83.41
N ARG A 439 20.07 -6.95 -83.14
CA ARG A 439 21.09 -6.97 -84.21
C ARG A 439 21.06 -8.28 -85.00
N ILE A 440 20.83 -9.42 -84.35
CA ILE A 440 20.69 -10.71 -85.03
C ILE A 440 19.47 -10.73 -85.95
N ILE A 441 18.34 -10.19 -85.50
CA ILE A 441 17.09 -10.13 -86.27
C ILE A 441 17.26 -9.24 -87.52
N ASN A 442 18.04 -8.16 -87.43
CA ASN A 442 18.22 -7.18 -88.51
C ASN A 442 19.38 -7.45 -89.48
N LEU A 443 20.18 -8.51 -89.27
CA LEU A 443 21.23 -8.97 -90.22
C LEU A 443 20.77 -9.13 -91.69
N PRO A 444 19.61 -9.72 -92.02
CA PRO A 444 19.16 -9.82 -93.42
C PRO A 444 18.90 -8.47 -94.11
N ASN A 445 18.63 -7.42 -93.34
CA ASN A 445 18.24 -6.10 -93.85
C ASN A 445 19.44 -5.16 -94.00
N THR A 446 20.64 -5.58 -93.61
CA THR A 446 21.87 -4.79 -93.77
C THR A 446 22.45 -5.01 -95.17
N ASP A 447 22.79 -3.93 -95.88
CA ASP A 447 23.21 -3.97 -97.29
C ASP A 447 24.35 -4.96 -97.58
N ARG A 448 25.29 -5.10 -96.65
CA ARG A 448 26.44 -6.02 -96.76
C ARG A 448 26.05 -7.51 -96.72
N TYR A 449 24.95 -7.86 -96.06
CA TYR A 449 24.54 -9.25 -95.80
C TYR A 449 23.25 -9.64 -96.53
N ASN A 450 22.74 -8.76 -97.41
CA ASN A 450 21.55 -9.01 -98.22
C ASN A 450 21.93 -9.79 -99.49
N THR A 451 21.70 -11.11 -99.46
CA THR A 451 22.02 -12.05 -100.54
C THR A 451 21.31 -11.71 -101.84
N GLN A 452 20.05 -11.28 -101.77
CA GLN A 452 19.23 -10.98 -102.95
C GLN A 452 19.75 -9.74 -103.69
N ARG A 453 20.12 -8.70 -102.93
CA ARG A 453 20.66 -7.44 -103.48
C ARG A 453 22.07 -7.62 -104.04
N SER A 454 22.93 -8.41 -103.37
CA SER A 454 24.27 -8.75 -103.86
C SER A 454 24.22 -9.55 -105.16
N PHE A 455 23.33 -10.55 -105.24
CA PHE A 455 23.14 -11.35 -106.45
C PHE A 455 22.64 -10.51 -107.62
N SER A 456 21.61 -9.68 -107.42
CA SER A 456 21.04 -8.86 -108.50
C SER A 456 22.04 -7.83 -109.05
N SER A 457 22.83 -7.20 -108.17
CA SER A 457 23.83 -6.19 -108.57
C SER A 457 24.95 -6.82 -109.41
N ASN A 458 25.52 -7.92 -108.94
CA ASN A 458 26.60 -8.62 -109.63
C ASN A 458 26.15 -9.22 -110.98
N MET A 459 24.89 -9.67 -111.07
CA MET A 459 24.37 -10.25 -112.31
C MET A 459 24.15 -9.17 -113.39
N ALA A 460 23.79 -7.95 -112.99
CA ALA A 460 23.72 -6.81 -113.90
C ALA A 460 25.10 -6.46 -114.47
N TYR A 461 26.14 -6.41 -113.63
CA TYR A 461 27.52 -6.17 -114.09
C TYR A 461 28.02 -7.27 -115.04
N ASN A 462 27.75 -8.54 -114.72
CA ASN A 462 28.09 -9.66 -115.60
C ASN A 462 27.45 -9.52 -116.99
N THR A 463 26.17 -9.12 -117.04
CA THR A 463 25.45 -8.93 -118.31
C THR A 463 26.10 -7.86 -119.18
N ILE A 464 26.48 -6.72 -118.57
CA ILE A 464 27.18 -5.63 -119.26
C ILE A 464 28.54 -6.08 -119.78
N LEU A 465 29.30 -6.79 -118.95
CA LEU A 465 30.65 -7.24 -119.29
C LEU A 465 30.63 -8.29 -120.40
N ALA A 466 29.70 -9.24 -120.35
CA ALA A 466 29.50 -10.23 -121.40
C ALA A 466 29.14 -9.60 -122.75
N LEU A 467 28.33 -8.53 -122.75
CA LEU A 467 28.02 -7.76 -123.95
C LEU A 467 29.28 -7.09 -124.54
N MET A 468 30.14 -6.50 -123.71
CA MET A 468 31.42 -5.92 -124.16
C MET A 468 32.34 -6.98 -124.77
N VAL A 469 32.48 -8.13 -124.10
CA VAL A 469 33.30 -9.24 -124.59
C VAL A 469 32.74 -9.79 -125.92
N ALA A 470 31.42 -9.81 -126.10
CA ALA A 470 30.82 -10.20 -127.36
C ALA A 470 31.19 -9.25 -128.51
N ILE A 471 31.16 -7.94 -128.26
CA ILE A 471 31.53 -6.93 -129.26
C ILE A 471 33.02 -7.06 -129.61
N ILE A 472 33.90 -7.13 -128.61
CA ILE A 472 35.36 -7.24 -128.81
C ILE A 472 35.71 -8.55 -129.52
N GLY A 473 35.15 -9.67 -129.06
CA GLY A 473 35.39 -10.99 -129.64
C GLY A 473 34.90 -11.10 -131.08
N GLY A 474 33.81 -10.39 -131.42
CA GLY A 474 33.34 -10.33 -132.80
C GLY A 474 34.34 -9.61 -133.71
N VAL A 475 34.79 -8.42 -133.33
CA VAL A 475 35.78 -7.64 -134.08
C VAL A 475 37.09 -8.42 -134.28
N ALA A 476 37.60 -9.07 -133.23
CA ALA A 476 38.82 -9.87 -133.31
C ALA A 476 38.69 -11.10 -134.21
N SER A 477 37.52 -11.75 -134.23
CA SER A 477 37.26 -12.90 -135.09
C SER A 477 37.18 -12.51 -136.57
N HIS A 478 36.73 -11.28 -136.87
CA HIS A 478 36.77 -10.73 -138.22
C HIS A 478 38.21 -10.43 -138.67
N SER A 479 39.05 -9.82 -137.82
CA SER A 479 40.43 -9.48 -138.20
C SER A 479 41.30 -10.71 -138.50
N ASN A 480 41.07 -11.83 -137.80
CA ASN A 480 41.81 -13.07 -138.03
C ASN A 480 41.40 -13.82 -139.32
N ALA A 481 40.23 -13.54 -139.90
CA ALA A 481 39.76 -14.18 -141.12
C ALA A 481 40.26 -13.50 -142.40
N VAL A 482 40.67 -12.22 -142.33
CA VAL A 482 41.09 -11.40 -143.50
C VAL A 482 42.42 -11.86 -144.12
N ALA A 483 43.16 -12.77 -143.48
CA ALA A 483 44.46 -13.22 -143.97
C ALA A 483 44.41 -14.26 -145.11
N ASN A 484 43.25 -14.86 -145.42
CA ASN A 484 43.11 -15.85 -146.51
C ASN A 484 41.87 -15.56 -147.38
N ASP A 485 42.11 -15.26 -148.65
CA ASP A 485 41.18 -15.11 -149.78
C ASP A 485 40.19 -13.92 -149.81
N PHE A 486 40.41 -13.03 -150.79
CA PHE A 486 39.49 -11.98 -151.22
C PHE A 486 38.46 -12.54 -152.21
N SER A 487 37.31 -13.03 -151.71
CA SER A 487 36.00 -12.95 -152.41
C SER A 487 34.82 -13.55 -151.61
N ASP A 488 34.35 -12.89 -150.53
CA ASP A 488 32.91 -12.82 -150.16
C ASP A 488 32.65 -12.02 -148.86
N SER A 489 31.87 -10.93 -148.93
CA SER A 489 31.63 -10.00 -147.81
C SER A 489 30.62 -10.50 -146.75
N ASN A 490 29.67 -11.39 -147.11
CA ASN A 490 28.68 -11.93 -146.17
C ASN A 490 29.29 -12.97 -145.19
N ALA A 491 30.29 -13.73 -145.62
CA ALA A 491 30.99 -14.68 -144.75
C ALA A 491 31.77 -13.97 -143.63
N ALA A 492 32.30 -12.78 -143.93
CA ALA A 492 33.06 -11.96 -142.99
C ALA A 492 32.22 -11.44 -141.82
N LEU A 493 30.95 -11.05 -142.08
CA LEU A 493 30.04 -10.49 -141.08
C LEU A 493 29.43 -11.60 -140.20
N MET A 494 29.12 -12.77 -140.77
CA MET A 494 28.67 -13.92 -139.99
C MET A 494 29.75 -14.47 -139.06
N ASN A 495 31.01 -14.50 -139.50
CA ASN A 495 32.14 -14.89 -138.65
C ASN A 495 32.35 -13.90 -137.48
N MET A 496 32.09 -12.61 -137.70
CA MET A 496 32.12 -11.59 -136.65
C MET A 496 31.03 -11.84 -135.59
N ILE A 497 29.78 -12.06 -136.01
CA ILE A 497 28.65 -12.24 -135.07
C ILE A 497 28.78 -13.56 -134.29
N PHE A 498 29.11 -14.67 -134.95
CA PHE A 498 29.27 -15.96 -134.27
C PHE A 498 30.49 -15.99 -133.35
N GLY A 499 31.61 -15.37 -133.76
CA GLY A 499 32.78 -15.20 -132.91
C GLY A 499 32.46 -14.40 -131.65
N GLY A 500 31.75 -13.28 -131.81
CA GLY A 500 31.29 -12.44 -130.71
C GLY A 500 30.32 -13.15 -129.77
N LEU A 501 29.27 -13.79 -130.30
CA LEU A 501 28.30 -14.52 -129.50
C LEU A 501 28.93 -15.68 -128.71
N LYS A 502 29.85 -16.43 -129.31
CA LYS A 502 30.54 -17.53 -128.63
C LYS A 502 31.30 -17.03 -127.40
N TRP A 503 32.11 -15.98 -127.56
CA TRP A 503 32.87 -15.41 -126.44
C TRP A 503 31.97 -14.67 -125.42
N GLY A 504 30.90 -14.02 -125.89
CA GLY A 504 29.91 -13.38 -125.03
C GLY A 504 29.14 -14.36 -124.14
N VAL A 505 28.64 -15.47 -124.70
CA VAL A 505 27.93 -16.51 -123.94
C VAL A 505 28.85 -17.21 -122.94
N ILE A 506 30.10 -17.50 -123.34
CA ILE A 506 31.10 -18.07 -122.41
C ILE A 506 31.37 -17.10 -121.26
N SER A 507 31.57 -15.80 -121.54
CA SER A 507 31.77 -14.78 -120.50
C SER A 507 30.57 -14.65 -119.57
N PHE A 508 29.35 -14.70 -120.11
CA PHE A 508 28.12 -14.60 -119.33
C PHE A 508 27.95 -15.79 -118.38
N LEU A 509 28.22 -17.02 -118.84
CA LEU A 509 28.16 -18.22 -118.01
C LEU A 509 29.22 -18.21 -116.91
N VAL A 510 30.45 -17.82 -117.24
CA VAL A 510 31.54 -17.68 -116.25
C VAL A 510 31.21 -16.63 -115.21
N GLY A 511 30.72 -15.45 -115.63
CA GLY A 511 30.33 -14.41 -114.68
C GLY A 511 29.05 -14.74 -113.89
N GLY A 512 28.14 -15.56 -114.45
CA GLY A 512 26.96 -16.04 -113.74
C GLY A 512 27.34 -17.00 -112.60
N LEU A 513 28.34 -17.86 -112.85
CA LEU A 513 28.91 -18.76 -111.87
C LEU A 513 29.66 -17.98 -110.76
N LEU A 514 30.43 -16.95 -111.13
CA LEU A 514 31.05 -16.01 -110.19
C LEU A 514 30.01 -15.30 -109.31
N THR A 515 28.89 -14.88 -109.89
CA THR A 515 27.82 -14.18 -109.15
C THR A 515 27.13 -15.08 -108.12
N LEU A 516 26.92 -16.37 -108.46
CA LEU A 516 26.45 -17.38 -107.52
C LEU A 516 27.46 -17.63 -106.39
N ILE A 517 28.76 -17.68 -106.70
CA ILE A 517 29.81 -17.82 -105.70
C ILE A 517 29.81 -16.61 -104.75
N ILE A 518 29.68 -15.38 -105.26
CA ILE A 518 29.63 -14.17 -104.44
C ILE A 518 28.38 -14.17 -103.55
N ALA A 519 27.21 -14.57 -104.06
CA ALA A 519 26.00 -14.66 -103.23
C ALA A 519 26.11 -15.76 -102.15
N ALA A 520 26.74 -16.89 -102.46
CA ALA A 520 27.05 -17.94 -101.48
C ALA A 520 28.04 -17.44 -100.41
N LEU A 521 29.05 -16.67 -100.78
CA LEU A 521 29.98 -16.03 -99.84
C LEU A 521 29.26 -15.05 -98.91
N VAL A 522 28.32 -14.23 -99.41
CA VAL A 522 27.52 -13.33 -98.56
C VAL A 522 26.63 -14.11 -97.57
N LEU A 523 26.09 -15.27 -97.96
CA LEU A 523 25.36 -16.15 -97.04
C LEU A 523 26.26 -16.75 -95.95
N ILE A 524 27.49 -17.13 -96.31
CA ILE A 524 28.49 -17.63 -95.36
C ILE A 524 28.89 -16.50 -94.40
N ASP A 525 29.23 -15.32 -94.89
CA ASP A 525 29.55 -14.13 -94.08
C ASP A 525 28.42 -13.77 -93.11
N ARG A 526 27.16 -13.86 -93.57
CA ARG A 526 25.98 -13.64 -92.71
C ARG A 526 25.84 -14.71 -91.64
N SER A 527 26.08 -15.97 -91.99
CA SER A 527 26.04 -17.09 -91.05
C SER A 527 27.15 -16.97 -90.00
N GLU A 528 28.36 -16.59 -90.40
CA GLU A 528 29.49 -16.35 -89.52
C GLU A 528 29.23 -15.20 -88.55
N GLU A 529 28.70 -14.07 -89.03
CA GLU A 529 28.38 -12.93 -88.15
C GLU A 529 27.22 -13.26 -87.20
N LYS A 530 26.23 -14.04 -87.65
CA LYS A 530 25.18 -14.58 -86.77
C LYS A 530 25.76 -15.50 -85.68
N GLN A 531 26.68 -16.41 -86.03
CA GLN A 531 27.34 -17.27 -85.05
C GLN A 531 28.21 -16.46 -84.08
N ARG A 532 28.90 -15.41 -84.55
CA ARG A 532 29.70 -14.52 -83.71
C ARG A 532 28.84 -13.78 -82.69
N LEU A 533 27.69 -13.26 -83.09
CA LEU A 533 26.74 -12.58 -82.19
C LEU A 533 26.10 -13.57 -81.19
N LEU A 534 25.80 -14.81 -81.60
CA LEU A 534 25.35 -15.87 -80.67
C LEU A 534 26.42 -16.27 -79.65
N ARG A 535 27.69 -16.37 -80.05
CA ARG A 535 28.81 -16.59 -79.11
C ARG A 535 28.93 -15.42 -78.13
N LYS A 536 28.76 -14.18 -78.60
CA LYS A 536 28.76 -12.99 -77.75
C LYS A 536 27.62 -13.02 -76.71
N LEU A 537 26.42 -13.46 -77.11
CA LEU A 537 25.27 -13.61 -76.22
C LEU A 537 25.48 -14.69 -75.14
N ASN A 538 26.10 -15.83 -75.51
CA ASN A 538 26.47 -16.86 -74.54
C ASN A 538 27.57 -16.39 -73.57
N LEU A 539 28.58 -15.66 -74.05
CA LEU A 539 29.59 -15.04 -73.17
C LEU A 539 28.95 -14.05 -72.19
N LEU A 540 27.96 -13.27 -72.65
CA LEU A 540 27.22 -12.32 -71.81
C LEU A 540 26.43 -13.03 -70.70
N LYS A 541 25.83 -14.19 -70.98
CA LYS A 541 25.18 -15.05 -69.96
C LYS A 541 26.17 -15.59 -68.94
N VAL A 542 27.35 -16.04 -69.37
CA VAL A 542 28.41 -16.53 -68.47
C VAL A 542 28.93 -15.39 -67.58
N GLN A 543 29.16 -14.20 -68.16
CA GLN A 543 29.57 -13.01 -67.41
C GLN A 543 28.52 -12.56 -66.40
N LYS A 544 27.23 -12.54 -66.77
CA LYS A 544 26.11 -12.28 -65.86
C LYS A 544 26.14 -13.21 -64.64
N ASN A 545 26.22 -14.52 -64.87
CA ASN A 545 26.24 -15.51 -63.79
C ASN A 545 27.47 -15.35 -62.89
N ARG A 546 28.62 -15.03 -63.48
CA ARG A 546 29.86 -14.76 -62.74
C ARG A 546 29.75 -13.50 -61.88
N SER A 547 29.22 -12.39 -62.42
CA SER A 547 29.01 -11.15 -61.66
C SER A 547 28.00 -11.33 -60.52
N ILE A 548 26.93 -12.10 -60.72
CA ILE A 548 25.98 -12.45 -59.66
C ILE A 548 26.68 -13.26 -58.56
N GLN A 549 27.51 -14.23 -58.93
CA GLN A 549 28.25 -15.07 -57.98
C GLN A 549 29.27 -14.24 -57.17
N GLU A 550 30.08 -13.42 -57.83
CA GLU A 550 31.05 -12.52 -57.18
C GLU A 550 30.36 -11.53 -56.23
N THR A 551 29.18 -11.02 -56.61
CA THR A 551 28.38 -10.13 -55.75
C THR A 551 27.84 -10.84 -54.51
N LYS A 552 27.40 -12.10 -54.65
CA LYS A 552 26.95 -12.93 -53.53
C LYS A 552 28.10 -13.24 -52.57
N GLU A 553 29.24 -13.67 -53.09
CA GLU A 553 30.42 -14.01 -52.29
C GLU A 553 30.95 -12.78 -51.51
N TYR A 554 31.00 -11.61 -52.16
CA TYR A 554 31.38 -10.37 -51.49
C TYR A 554 30.39 -9.95 -50.39
N ALA A 555 29.08 -10.07 -50.66
CA ALA A 555 28.05 -9.75 -49.67
C ALA A 555 28.07 -10.73 -48.49
N GLU A 556 28.24 -12.03 -48.75
CA GLU A 556 28.33 -13.07 -47.72
C GLU A 556 29.56 -12.89 -46.84
N HIS A 557 30.72 -12.58 -47.44
CA HIS A 557 31.93 -12.29 -46.67
C HIS A 557 31.76 -11.05 -45.77
N LYS A 558 31.19 -9.97 -46.31
CA LYS A 558 30.92 -8.74 -45.56
C LYS A 558 29.89 -8.95 -44.44
N GLU A 559 28.84 -9.71 -44.71
CA GLU A 559 27.81 -10.07 -43.73
C GLU A 559 28.41 -10.90 -42.59
N LYS A 560 29.24 -11.91 -42.93
CA LYS A 560 29.92 -12.76 -41.95
C LYS A 560 30.81 -11.95 -41.01
N VAL A 561 31.67 -11.08 -41.54
CA VAL A 561 32.58 -10.24 -40.73
C VAL A 561 31.81 -9.32 -39.79
N MET A 562 30.72 -8.71 -40.26
CA MET A 562 29.92 -7.80 -39.43
C MET A 562 29.12 -8.54 -38.36
N ILE A 563 28.53 -9.69 -38.70
CA ILE A 563 27.82 -10.55 -37.74
C ILE A 563 28.80 -11.05 -36.66
N GLU A 564 30.00 -11.45 -37.04
CA GLU A 564 31.03 -11.90 -36.10
C GLU A 564 31.45 -10.78 -35.14
N ASN A 565 31.65 -9.55 -35.62
CA ASN A 565 31.94 -8.40 -34.77
C ASN A 565 30.81 -8.07 -33.78
N ILE A 566 29.55 -8.04 -34.23
CA ILE A 566 28.40 -7.77 -33.36
C ILE A 566 28.22 -8.91 -32.34
N ASN A 567 28.39 -10.17 -32.76
CA ASN A 567 28.33 -11.33 -31.85
C ASN A 567 29.45 -11.32 -30.81
N ASN A 568 30.67 -10.91 -31.18
CA ASN A 568 31.77 -10.74 -30.22
C ASN A 568 31.44 -9.67 -29.18
N SER A 569 30.89 -8.52 -29.60
CA SER A 569 30.42 -7.49 -28.67
C SER A 569 29.28 -7.98 -27.77
N LEU A 570 28.29 -8.70 -28.31
CA LEU A 570 27.22 -9.33 -27.53
C LEU A 570 27.77 -10.32 -26.49
N THR A 571 28.76 -11.13 -26.87
CA THR A 571 29.41 -12.09 -25.97
C THR A 571 30.15 -11.39 -24.84
N ASN A 572 30.84 -10.27 -25.14
CA ASN A 572 31.49 -9.44 -24.13
C ASN A 572 30.49 -8.81 -23.15
N HIS A 573 29.39 -8.22 -23.65
CA HIS A 573 28.35 -7.66 -22.76
C HIS A 573 27.69 -8.74 -21.91
N ARG A 574 27.40 -9.93 -22.46
CA ARG A 574 26.87 -11.07 -21.68
C ARG A 574 27.84 -11.54 -20.60
N LYS A 575 29.12 -11.63 -20.93
CA LYS A 575 30.17 -11.98 -19.97
C LYS A 575 30.24 -10.93 -18.86
N ASN A 576 30.25 -9.64 -19.21
CA ASN A 576 30.25 -8.54 -18.23
C ASN A 576 29.01 -8.58 -17.33
N VAL A 577 27.81 -8.86 -17.87
CA VAL A 577 26.59 -9.03 -17.07
C VAL A 577 26.73 -10.22 -16.11
N GLY A 578 27.28 -11.34 -16.57
CA GLY A 578 27.55 -12.51 -15.74
C GLY A 578 28.54 -12.23 -14.61
N ASP A 579 29.67 -11.60 -14.94
CA ASP A 579 30.73 -11.24 -14.00
C ASP A 579 30.21 -10.22 -12.96
N LEU A 580 29.48 -9.18 -13.39
CA LEU A 580 28.87 -8.18 -12.51
C LEU A 580 27.75 -8.78 -11.63
N SER A 581 26.95 -9.71 -12.16
CA SER A 581 25.91 -10.38 -11.38
C SER A 581 26.51 -11.28 -10.30
N SER A 582 27.56 -12.04 -10.64
CA SER A 582 28.30 -12.86 -9.68
C SER A 582 28.98 -11.99 -8.61
N LEU A 583 29.55 -10.85 -8.99
CA LEU A 583 30.14 -9.89 -8.07
C LEU A 583 29.08 -9.27 -7.15
N ARG A 584 27.92 -8.90 -7.69
CA ARG A 584 26.77 -8.40 -6.91
C ARG A 584 26.31 -9.43 -5.88
N ASP A 585 26.17 -10.69 -6.27
CA ASP A 585 25.72 -11.75 -5.37
C ASP A 585 26.76 -12.06 -4.27
N SER A 586 28.05 -12.03 -4.61
CA SER A 586 29.15 -12.15 -3.63
C SER A 586 29.12 -10.98 -2.64
N ASN A 587 29.08 -9.74 -3.12
CA ASN A 587 29.03 -8.54 -2.29
C ASN A 587 27.77 -8.53 -1.43
N ARG A 588 26.61 -8.92 -1.98
CA ARG A 588 25.36 -9.01 -1.21
C ARG A 588 25.50 -9.99 -0.06
N LYS A 589 26.11 -11.16 -0.30
CA LYS A 589 26.31 -12.17 0.75
C LYS A 589 27.22 -11.62 1.85
N GLU A 590 28.37 -11.04 1.50
CA GLU A 590 29.31 -10.44 2.46
C GLU A 590 28.67 -9.30 3.27
N LEU A 591 27.96 -8.38 2.60
CA LEU A 591 27.27 -7.29 3.26
C LEU A 591 26.13 -7.76 4.17
N THR A 592 25.43 -8.84 3.79
CA THR A 592 24.39 -9.45 4.63
C THR A 592 25.01 -10.09 5.87
N GLU A 593 26.12 -10.83 5.73
CA GLU A 593 26.83 -11.42 6.87
C GLU A 593 27.37 -10.34 7.84
N LEU A 594 27.92 -9.24 7.31
CA LEU A 594 28.36 -8.09 8.12
C LEU A 594 27.18 -7.41 8.82
N ALA A 595 26.06 -7.21 8.12
CA ALA A 595 24.85 -6.64 8.71
C ALA A 595 24.28 -7.54 9.81
N GLU A 596 24.21 -8.86 9.59
CA GLU A 596 23.76 -9.83 10.61
C GLU A 596 24.65 -9.80 11.85
N ALA A 597 25.98 -9.69 11.69
CA ALA A 597 26.90 -9.54 12.82
C ALA A 597 26.65 -8.24 13.61
N LYS A 598 26.43 -7.11 12.91
CA LYS A 598 26.08 -5.83 13.54
C LYS A 598 24.72 -5.89 14.25
N ILE A 599 23.72 -6.50 13.61
CA ILE A 599 22.37 -6.69 14.16
C ILE A 599 22.45 -7.51 15.44
N LYS A 600 23.17 -8.64 15.42
CA LYS A 600 23.34 -9.50 16.58
C LYS A 600 24.08 -8.78 17.71
N SER A 601 25.15 -8.05 17.39
CA SER A 601 25.86 -7.20 18.36
C SER A 601 24.93 -6.14 18.96
N PHE A 602 24.06 -5.53 18.15
CA PHE A 602 23.08 -4.55 18.62
C PHE A 602 22.02 -5.18 19.53
N GLU A 603 21.45 -6.33 19.14
CA GLU A 603 20.50 -7.14 19.93
C GLU A 603 21.12 -7.53 21.27
N GLU A 604 22.31 -8.14 21.28
CA GLU A 604 23.05 -8.49 22.50
C GLU A 604 23.32 -7.26 23.38
N SER A 605 23.59 -6.11 22.76
CA SER A 605 23.78 -4.87 23.51
C SER A 605 22.50 -4.42 24.24
N LEU A 606 21.33 -4.71 23.67
CA LEU A 606 20.02 -4.35 24.24
C LEU A 606 19.52 -5.40 25.25
N GLU A 607 19.93 -6.66 25.10
CA GLU A 607 19.63 -7.73 26.06
C GLU A 607 20.50 -7.67 27.33
N ASN A 608 21.77 -7.26 27.21
CA ASN A 608 22.69 -7.08 28.34
C ASN A 608 22.45 -5.79 29.16
N ILE A 609 21.21 -5.28 29.15
CA ILE A 609 20.80 -4.18 30.02
C ILE A 609 20.37 -4.80 31.36
N GLU A 610 21.35 -5.20 32.18
CA GLU A 610 21.16 -5.59 33.60
C GLU A 610 21.48 -4.44 34.57
#